data_AF-A0A0R1ZIJ6-F1
#
_entry.id   AF-A0A0R1ZIJ6-F1
#
_cell.length_a   1.000
_cell.length_b   1.000
_cell.length_c   1.000
_cell.angle_alpha   90.00
_cell.angle_beta   90.00
_cell.angle_gamma   90.00
#
_symmetry.space_group_name_H-M   'P 1'
#
loop_
_entity.id
_entity.type
_entity.pdbx_description
1 polymer ?
#
loop_
_entity_poly.entity_id
_entity_poly.type
_entity_poly.pdbx_seq_one_letter_code
_entity_poly.pdbx_strand_id
1 'polypeptide(L)' 'MFDNEKLVKLLSDKHMTVYRLYKLTDLAQPALRRLYSGEATDPTYKTVAKIADVLGVSMDEFRRKVN' A
#
# COMPACT_ATOMS: atom_id res chain seq x y z
N MET A 1 4.34 5.04 -10.82
CA MET A 1 5.14 4.49 -9.71
C MET A 1 4.38 4.65 -8.41
N PHE A 2 4.33 3.59 -7.61
CA PHE A 2 3.64 3.53 -6.33
C PHE A 2 4.36 4.34 -5.25
N ASP A 3 3.61 5.07 -4.46
CA ASP A 3 4.09 5.86 -3.34
C ASP A 3 4.09 5.04 -2.04
N ASN A 4 5.23 4.45 -1.73
CA ASN A 4 5.43 3.67 -0.50
C ASN A 4 5.47 4.56 0.76
N GLU A 5 5.94 5.81 0.66
CA GLU A 5 5.95 6.74 1.80
C GLU A 5 4.52 7.07 2.22
N LYS A 6 3.63 7.26 1.24
CA LYS A 6 2.20 7.41 1.51
C LYS A 6 1.60 6.19 2.20
N LEU A 7 1.97 4.97 1.76
CA LEU A 7 1.53 3.73 2.41
C LEU A 7 1.99 3.67 3.88
N VAL A 8 3.26 3.98 4.16
CA VAL A 8 3.80 4.01 5.53
C VAL A 8 3.05 5.01 6.39
N LYS A 9 2.80 6.22 5.88
CA LYS A 9 2.07 7.26 6.59
C LYS A 9 0.64 6.83 6.92
N LEU A 10 -0.12 6.34 5.94
CA LEU A 10 -1.50 5.89 6.15
C LEU A 10 -1.60 4.73 7.14
N LEU A 11 -0.63 3.81 7.14
CA LEU A 11 -0.55 2.74 8.13
C LEU A 11 -0.31 3.29 9.54
N SER A 12 0.60 4.26 9.68
CA SER A 12 0.88 4.95 10.95
C SER A 12 -0.36 5.69 11.47
N ASP A 13 -0.99 6.50 10.62
CA ASP A 13 -2.17 7.31 10.98
C ASP A 13 -3.36 6.44 11.43
N LYS A 14 -3.44 5.20 10.93
CA LYS A 14 -4.49 4.23 11.28
C LYS A 14 -4.06 3.23 12.35
N HIS A 15 -2.88 3.39 12.95
CA HIS A 15 -2.30 2.44 13.90
C HIS A 15 -2.35 0.98 13.41
N MET A 16 -2.07 0.79 12.11
CA MET A 16 -2.16 -0.49 11.42
C MET A 16 -0.77 -1.01 11.07
N THR A 17 -0.50 -2.27 11.42
CA THR A 17 0.75 -2.93 11.03
C THR A 17 0.66 -3.48 9.61
N VAL A 18 1.81 -3.65 8.94
CA VAL A 18 1.88 -4.34 7.63
C VAL A 18 1.31 -5.76 7.71
N TYR A 19 1.49 -6.44 8.85
CA TYR A 19 0.90 -7.75 9.09
C TYR A 19 -0.64 -7.71 9.11
N ARG A 20 -1.23 -6.68 9.74
CA ARG A 20 -2.68 -6.49 9.73
C ARG A 20 -3.18 -6.17 8.33
N LEU A 21 -2.47 -5.33 7.57
CA LEU A 21 -2.78 -5.04 6.17
C LEU A 21 -2.75 -6.32 5.31
N TYR A 22 -1.77 -7.20 5.53
CA TYR A 22 -1.70 -8.52 4.91
C TYR A 22 -2.97 -9.34 5.14
N LYS A 23 -3.42 -9.45 6.39
CA LYS A 23 -4.61 -10.23 6.75
C LYS A 23 -5.90 -9.67 6.14
N LEU A 24 -6.01 -8.34 6.01
CA LEU A 24 -7.21 -7.68 5.51
C LEU A 24 -7.29 -7.65 3.98
N THR A 25 -6.15 -7.57 3.30
CA THR A 25 -6.11 -7.47 1.82
C THR A 25 -6.07 -8.82 1.12
N ASP A 26 -5.75 -9.90 1.84
CA ASP A 26 -5.51 -11.23 1.25
C ASP A 26 -4.49 -11.15 0.09
N LEU A 27 -3.40 -10.40 0.33
CA LEU A 27 -2.25 -10.29 -0.56
C LEU A 27 -1.11 -11.16 -0.04
N ALA A 28 -0.16 -11.56 -0.88
CA ALA A 28 1.02 -12.28 -0.41
C ALA A 28 1.88 -11.37 0.48
N GLN A 29 2.23 -11.85 1.68
CA GLN A 29 3.05 -11.08 2.64
C GLN A 29 4.40 -10.59 2.05
N PRO A 30 5.14 -11.37 1.24
CA PRO A 30 6.36 -10.88 0.61
C PRO A 30 6.12 -9.69 -0.33
N ALA A 31 5.03 -9.71 -1.11
CA ALA A 31 4.70 -8.63 -2.04
C ALA A 31 4.38 -7.32 -1.31
N LEU A 32 3.59 -7.40 -0.25
CA LEU A 32 3.29 -6.25 0.61
C LEU A 32 4.54 -5.69 1.30
N ARG A 33 5.43 -6.56 1.77
CA ARG A 33 6.69 -6.13 2.40
C ARG A 33 7.59 -5.39 1.41
N ARG A 34 7.68 -5.85 0.16
CA ARG A 34 8.43 -5.17 -0.91
C ARG A 34 7.84 -3.82 -1.27
N LEU A 35 6.51 -3.70 -1.30
CA LEU A 35 5.84 -2.41 -1.53
C LEU A 35 6.10 -1.46 -0.36
N TYR A 36 5.99 -1.95 0.87
CA TYR A 36 6.25 -1.17 2.08
C TYR A 36 7.71 -0.67 2.15
N SER A 37 8.69 -1.52 1.81
CA SER A 37 10.10 -1.14 1.79
C SER A 37 10.52 -0.28 0.59
N GLY A 38 9.65 -0.13 -0.41
CA GLY A 38 9.97 0.54 -1.68
C GLY A 38 10.81 -0.31 -2.65
N GLU A 39 11.05 -1.59 -2.36
CA GLU A 39 11.72 -2.54 -3.28
C GLU A 39 10.84 -2.82 -4.52
N ALA A 40 9.52 -2.88 -4.33
CA ALA A 40 8.54 -2.95 -5.41
C ALA A 40 7.85 -1.59 -5.56
N THR A 41 7.80 -1.09 -6.79
CA THR A 41 7.33 0.27 -7.08
C THR A 41 6.28 0.30 -8.19
N ASP A 42 5.95 -0.86 -8.75
CA ASP A 42 4.94 -1.02 -9.79
C ASP A 42 3.98 -2.19 -9.49
N PRO A 43 3.15 -2.08 -8.43
CA PRO A 43 2.11 -3.06 -8.14
C PRO A 43 1.02 -3.05 -9.21
N THR A 44 0.35 -4.19 -9.38
CA THR A 44 -0.85 -4.27 -10.23
C THR A 44 -1.96 -3.37 -9.71
N TYR A 45 -2.85 -2.92 -10.60
CA TYR A 45 -4.07 -2.19 -10.22
C TYR A 45 -4.87 -2.91 -9.13
N LYS A 46 -5.06 -4.23 -9.25
CA LYS A 46 -5.78 -5.05 -8.26
C LYS A 46 -5.13 -4.99 -6.88
N THR A 47 -3.80 -4.95 -6.82
CA THR A 47 -3.06 -4.80 -5.56
C THR A 47 -3.30 -3.43 -4.93
N VAL A 48 -3.23 -2.36 -5.72
CA VAL A 48 -3.46 -0.99 -5.22
C VAL A 48 -4.91 -0.83 -4.76
N ALA A 49 -5.87 -1.35 -5.51
CA ALA A 49 -7.30 -1.33 -5.15
C ALA A 49 -7.54 -1.99 -3.78
N LYS A 50 -7.05 -3.21 -3.57
CA LYS A 50 -7.19 -3.92 -2.28
C LYS A 50 -6.61 -3.12 -1.11
N ILE A 51 -5.43 -2.52 -1.29
CA ILE A 51 -4.79 -1.69 -0.25
C ILE A 51 -5.64 -0.45 0.03
N ALA A 52 -6.11 0.23 -1.03
CA ALA A 52 -6.93 1.43 -0.94
C ALA A 52 -8.27 1.15 -0.24
N ASP A 53 -8.93 0.04 -0.58
CA ASP A 53 -10.19 -0.40 0.03
C ASP A 53 -10.04 -0.65 1.53
N VAL A 54 -9.00 -1.38 1.94
CA VAL A 54 -8.72 -1.65 3.37
C VAL A 54 -8.37 -0.39 4.14
N LEU A 55 -7.64 0.53 3.50
CA LEU A 55 -7.27 1.80 4.12
C LEU A 55 -8.38 2.86 4.00
N GLY A 56 -9.45 2.61 3.24
CA GLY A 56 -10.56 3.54 3.04
C GLY A 56 -10.12 4.85 2.38
N VAL A 57 -9.26 4.77 1.37
CA VAL A 57 -8.72 5.93 0.63
C VAL A 57 -8.87 5.72 -0.88
N SER A 58 -8.71 6.78 -1.69
CA SER A 58 -8.60 6.63 -3.14
C SER A 58 -7.28 5.95 -3.51
N MET A 59 -7.27 5.14 -4.57
CA MET A 59 -6.04 4.59 -5.16
C MET A 59 -5.09 5.69 -5.65
N ASP A 60 -5.62 6.86 -6.01
CA ASP A 60 -4.83 8.01 -6.45
C ASP A 60 -3.89 8.53 -5.37
N GLU A 61 -4.18 8.27 -4.09
CA GLU A 61 -3.28 8.60 -2.99
C GLU A 61 -1.91 7.95 -3.15
N PHE A 62 -1.84 6.78 -3.79
CA PHE A 62 -0.60 6.03 -3.99
C PHE A 62 0.12 6.38 -5.30
N ARG A 63 -0.36 7.38 -6.06
CA ARG A 63 0.32 7.84 -7.27
C ARG A 63 1.32 8.93 -6.90
N ARG A 64 2.62 8.68 -7.17
CA ARG A 64 3.63 9.73 -7.07
C ARG A 64 3.31 10.84 -8.06
N LYS A 65 3.25 12.09 -7.60
CA LYS A 65 3.17 13.25 -8.48
C LYS A 65 4.52 13.39 -9.17
N VAL A 66 4.53 13.29 -10.49
CA VAL A 66 5.68 13.68 -11.31
C VAL A 66 5.60 15.20 -11.44
N ASN A 67 6.55 15.91 -10.85
CA ASN A 67 6.83 17.31 -11.19
C ASN A 67 7.71 17.35 -12.44
#